data_AF-A0A915EU04-F1
#
_entry.id   AF-A0A915EU04-F1
#
_cell.length_a   1.000
_cell.length_b   1.000
_cell.length_c   1.000
_cell.angle_alpha   90.00
_cell.angle_beta   90.00
_cell.angle_gamma   90.00
#
_symmetry.space_group_name_H-M   'P 1'
#
loop_
_entity.id
_entity.type
_entity.pdbx_description
1 polymer ?
#
loop_
_entity_poly.entity_id
_entity_poly.type
_entity_poly.pdbx_seq_one_letter_code
_entity_poly.pdbx_strand_id
1 'polypeptide(L)'
;MKYFSADLFEAWLKDWDRKLKRDNRKYLPPNTTAAFQPCDQGIIQNSKVHYSRHLLRERITALDSKLEYKLDLLMALHLLRRSWAEVKPETVANCFRKAGFIKTVESMEQTNEKC
;
A
#
# COMPACT_ATOMS: atom_id res chain seq x y z
N MET A 1 -7.57 27.17 -0.46
CA MET A 1 -7.21 25.73 -0.41
C MET A 1 -6.24 25.56 0.75
N LYS A 2 -6.69 25.02 1.90
CA LYS A 2 -5.82 24.83 3.06
C LYS A 2 -4.98 23.58 2.82
N TYR A 3 -3.71 23.77 2.50
CA TYR A 3 -2.76 22.65 2.50
C TYR A 3 -2.67 22.10 3.91
N PHE A 4 -2.48 20.79 4.00
CA PHE A 4 -2.21 20.14 5.27
C PHE A 4 -0.82 20.56 5.72
N SER A 5 -0.72 21.56 6.59
CA SER A 5 0.56 22.06 7.09
C SER A 5 1.25 20.98 7.94
N ALA A 6 2.57 21.06 8.06
CA ALA A 6 3.34 20.12 8.88
C ALA A 6 2.79 20.05 10.31
N ASP A 7 2.45 21.20 10.90
CA ASP A 7 1.85 21.30 12.24
C ASP A 7 0.51 20.55 12.34
N LEU A 8 -0.32 20.61 11.29
CA LEU A 8 -1.60 19.90 11.25
C LEU A 8 -1.38 18.39 11.15
N PHE A 9 -0.37 17.94 10.40
CA PHE A 9 0.01 16.53 10.34
C PHE A 9 0.53 16.02 11.68
N GLU A 10 1.40 16.79 12.33
CA GLU A 10 1.92 16.42 13.64
C GLU A 10 0.83 16.35 14.70
N ALA A 11 -0.07 17.33 14.72
CA ALA A 11 -1.21 17.35 15.63
C ALA A 11 -2.11 16.12 15.37
N TRP A 12 -2.38 15.82 14.10
CA TRP A 12 -3.16 14.65 13.70
C TRP A 12 -2.47 13.34 14.09
N LEU A 13 -1.17 13.20 13.86
CA LEU A 13 -0.38 12.03 14.25
C LEU A 13 -0.42 11.81 15.76
N LYS A 14 -0.23 12.87 16.56
CA LYS A 14 -0.29 12.81 18.03
C LYS A 14 -1.67 12.41 18.54
N ASP A 15 -2.73 12.83 17.87
CA ASP A 15 -4.10 12.44 18.23
C ASP A 15 -4.38 10.98 17.85
N TRP A 16 -3.96 10.59 16.65
CA TRP A 16 -4.08 9.23 16.16
C TRP A 16 -3.33 8.23 17.04
N ASP A 17 -2.08 8.53 17.44
CA ASP A 17 -1.31 7.70 18.36
C ASP A 17 -1.99 7.57 19.73
N ARG A 18 -2.51 8.67 20.30
CA ARG A 18 -3.25 8.63 21.57
C ARG A 18 -4.47 7.72 21.47
N LYS A 19 -5.23 7.81 20.38
CA LYS A 19 -6.38 6.96 20.11
C LYS A 19 -5.98 5.48 20.05
N LEU A 20 -4.90 5.14 19.33
CA LEU A 20 -4.44 3.75 19.24
C LEU A 20 -3.99 3.17 20.58
N LYS A 21 -3.35 3.98 21.44
CA LYS A 21 -2.95 3.56 22.81
C LYS A 21 -4.19 3.24 23.64
N ARG A 22 -5.21 4.11 23.59
CA ARG A 22 -6.48 3.89 24.29
C ARG A 22 -7.18 2.61 23.82
N ASP A 23 -7.13 2.33 22.52
CA ASP A 23 -7.76 1.15 21.92
C ASP A 23 -6.88 -0.12 22.03
N ASN A 24 -5.78 -0.08 22.81
CA ASN A 24 -4.82 -1.16 23.05
C ASN A 24 -4.26 -1.83 21.78
N ARG A 25 -4.01 -1.04 20.73
CA ARG A 25 -3.43 -1.56 19.48
C ARG A 25 -1.91 -1.67 19.58
N LYS A 26 -1.36 -2.77 19.07
CA LYS A 26 0.09 -3.04 19.04
C LYS A 26 0.77 -2.22 17.93
N TYR A 27 1.96 -1.70 18.23
CA TYR A 27 2.79 -0.93 17.29
C TYR A 27 3.86 -1.82 16.66
N LEU A 28 4.27 -1.47 15.45
CA LEU A 28 5.54 -1.94 14.92
C LEU A 28 6.68 -1.11 15.53
N PRO A 29 7.84 -1.71 15.86
CA PRO A 29 9.00 -0.96 16.29
C PRO A 29 9.42 0.11 15.27
N PRO A 30 9.99 1.25 15.69
CA PRO A 30 10.58 2.19 14.75
C PRO A 30 11.60 1.49 13.83
N ASN A 31 11.66 1.89 12.56
CA ASN A 31 12.54 1.33 11.51
C ASN A 31 12.31 -0.15 11.11
N THR A 32 11.16 -0.75 11.47
CA THR A 32 10.78 -2.09 10.99
C THR A 32 9.83 -2.06 9.77
N THR A 33 9.62 -0.87 9.21
CA THR A 33 8.64 -0.52 8.17
C THR A 33 8.67 -1.50 6.98
N ALA A 34 9.83 -1.67 6.34
CA ALA A 34 9.91 -2.47 5.12
C ALA A 34 9.70 -3.98 5.35
N ALA A 35 10.13 -4.51 6.50
CA ALA A 35 10.05 -5.94 6.78
C ALA A 35 8.63 -6.38 7.20
N PHE A 36 7.93 -5.54 7.97
CA PHE A 36 6.65 -5.92 8.59
C PHE A 36 5.44 -5.19 8.02
N GLN A 37 5.57 -4.25 7.09
CA GLN A 37 4.41 -3.61 6.47
C GLN A 37 4.01 -4.33 5.18
N PRO A 38 2.83 -4.98 5.13
CA PRO A 38 2.37 -5.68 3.92
C PRO A 38 2.28 -4.76 2.70
N CYS A 39 2.02 -3.46 2.91
CA CYS A 39 2.02 -2.45 1.86
C CYS A 39 3.37 -2.37 1.12
N ASP A 40 4.47 -2.40 1.88
CA ASP A 40 5.84 -2.37 1.37
C ASP A 40 6.29 -3.75 0.85
N GLN A 41 5.61 -4.83 1.23
CA GLN A 41 5.90 -6.19 0.75
C GLN A 41 5.39 -6.50 -0.67
N GLY A 42 4.82 -5.51 -1.36
CA GLY A 42 4.51 -5.62 -2.78
C GLY A 42 3.15 -5.06 -3.19
N ILE A 43 2.25 -4.75 -2.25
CA ILE A 43 0.91 -4.20 -2.56
C ILE A 43 1.03 -2.84 -3.27
N ILE A 44 1.85 -1.93 -2.73
CA ILE A 44 2.08 -0.61 -3.35
C ILE A 44 2.75 -0.76 -4.70
N GLN A 45 3.77 -1.63 -4.79
CA GLN A 45 4.49 -1.87 -6.03
C GLN A 45 3.56 -2.43 -7.12
N ASN A 46 2.76 -3.43 -6.79
CA ASN A 46 1.81 -4.05 -7.72
C ASN A 46 0.79 -3.01 -8.23
N SER A 47 0.22 -2.21 -7.33
CA SER A 47 -0.68 -1.10 -7.68
C SER A 47 -0.02 -0.09 -8.62
N LYS A 48 1.24 0.29 -8.36
CA LYS A 48 2.02 1.21 -9.22
C LYS A 48 2.25 0.63 -10.62
N VAL A 49 2.56 -0.66 -10.71
CA VAL A 49 2.74 -1.35 -12.01
C VAL A 49 1.44 -1.33 -12.83
N HIS A 50 0.31 -1.66 -12.20
CA HIS A 50 -1.00 -1.57 -12.86
C HIS A 50 -1.31 -0.13 -13.31
N TYR A 51 -1.01 0.85 -12.47
CA TYR A 51 -1.19 2.27 -12.80
C TYR A 51 -0.36 2.70 -14.01
N SER A 52 0.94 2.42 -13.99
CA SER A 52 1.84 2.73 -15.11
C SER A 52 1.40 2.05 -16.40
N ARG A 53 0.93 0.80 -16.32
CA ARG A 53 0.39 0.07 -17.48
C ARG A 53 -0.82 0.79 -18.08
N HIS A 54 -1.78 1.21 -17.25
CA HIS A 54 -2.95 1.95 -17.73
C HIS A 54 -2.58 3.32 -18.28
N LEU A 55 -1.69 4.04 -17.60
CA LEU A 55 -1.19 5.34 -18.05
C LEU A 55 -0.57 5.26 -19.45
N LEU A 56 0.26 4.24 -19.69
CA LEU A 56 0.89 4.01 -21.00
C LEU A 56 -0.15 3.68 -22.07
N ARG A 57 -1.15 2.85 -21.76
CA ARG A 57 -2.24 2.53 -22.69
C ARG A 57 -3.03 3.77 -23.10
N GLU A 58 -3.45 4.60 -22.15
CA GLU A 58 -4.17 5.85 -22.46
C GLU A 58 -3.32 6.77 -23.34
N ARG A 59 -2.00 6.83 -23.09
CA ARG A 59 -1.08 7.62 -23.89
C ARG A 59 -0.93 7.07 -25.32
N ILE A 60 -0.82 5.75 -25.48
CA ILE A 60 -0.75 5.12 -26.81
C ILE A 60 -2.05 5.36 -27.58
N THR A 61 -3.21 5.16 -26.95
CA THR A 61 -4.52 5.40 -27.58
C THR A 61 -4.68 6.86 -28.05
N ALA A 62 -4.21 7.82 -27.26
CA ALA A 62 -4.22 9.23 -27.64
C ALA A 62 -3.32 9.49 -28.86
N LEU A 63 -2.12 8.90 -28.91
CA LEU A 63 -1.21 8.99 -30.05
C LEU A 63 -1.84 8.42 -31.33
N ASP A 64 -2.43 7.22 -31.24
CA ASP A 64 -3.07 6.56 -32.39
C ASP A 64 -4.26 7.38 -32.92
N SER A 65 -5.00 8.01 -32.00
CA SER A 65 -6.14 8.88 -32.33
C SER A 65 -5.73 10.29 -32.74
N LYS A 66 -4.43 10.63 -32.72
CA LYS A 66 -3.89 11.98 -32.91
C LYS A 66 -4.50 13.03 -31.99
N LEU A 67 -4.92 12.62 -30.80
CA LEU A 67 -5.46 13.49 -29.76
C LEU A 67 -4.35 13.93 -28.80
N GLU A 68 -4.51 15.13 -28.23
CA GLU A 68 -3.61 15.59 -27.19
C GLU A 68 -3.80 14.76 -25.91
N TYR A 69 -2.73 14.16 -25.41
CA TYR A 69 -2.74 13.46 -24.13
C TYR A 69 -2.55 14.45 -22.98
N LYS A 70 -3.55 14.55 -22.09
CA LYS A 70 -3.48 15.35 -20.87
C LYS A 70 -3.88 14.52 -19.66
N LEU A 71 -2.98 14.39 -18.69
CA LEU A 71 -3.27 13.75 -17.41
C LEU A 71 -3.86 14.77 -16.43
N ASP A 72 -5.16 14.70 -16.19
CA ASP A 72 -5.81 15.46 -15.11
C ASP A 72 -5.99 14.62 -13.84
N LEU A 73 -6.39 15.28 -12.75
CA LEU A 73 -6.58 14.64 -11.45
C LEU A 73 -7.70 13.57 -11.48
N LEU A 74 -8.77 13.81 -12.23
CA LEU A 74 -9.90 12.89 -12.32
C LEU A 74 -9.49 11.60 -13.02
N MET A 75 -8.76 11.70 -14.13
CA MET A 75 -8.18 10.57 -14.83
C MET A 75 -7.18 9.83 -13.95
N ALA A 76 -6.29 10.53 -13.24
CA ALA A 76 -5.37 9.89 -12.31
C ALA A 76 -6.11 9.08 -11.21
N LEU A 77 -7.20 9.61 -10.65
CA LEU A 77 -8.04 8.90 -9.67
C LEU A 77 -8.73 7.68 -10.28
N HIS A 78 -9.24 7.78 -11.51
CA HIS A 78 -9.82 6.65 -12.22
C HIS A 78 -8.80 5.55 -12.51
N LEU A 79 -7.60 5.93 -12.97
CA LEU A 79 -6.49 5.00 -13.21
C LEU A 79 -6.07 4.32 -11.91
N LEU A 80 -5.95 5.06 -10.81
CA LEU A 80 -5.63 4.50 -9.49
C LEU A 80 -6.70 3.49 -9.04
N ARG A 81 -7.99 3.83 -9.17
CA ARG A 81 -9.09 2.93 -8.82
C ARG A 81 -9.04 1.64 -9.64
N ARG A 82 -8.86 1.75 -10.97
CA ARG A 82 -8.71 0.58 -11.86
C ARG A 82 -7.50 -0.27 -11.46
N SER A 83 -6.39 0.38 -11.14
CA SER A 83 -5.15 -0.30 -10.75
C SER A 83 -5.31 -1.07 -9.44
N TRP A 84 -5.96 -0.48 -8.45
CA TRP A 84 -6.26 -1.15 -7.19
C TRP A 84 -7.19 -2.35 -7.37
N ALA A 85 -8.22 -2.21 -8.21
CA ALA A 85 -9.15 -3.31 -8.51
C ALA A 85 -8.49 -4.51 -9.20
N GLU A 86 -7.33 -4.32 -9.85
CA GLU A 86 -6.56 -5.40 -10.46
C GLU A 86 -5.59 -6.09 -9.50
N VAL A 87 -5.34 -5.50 -8.32
CA VAL A 87 -4.51 -6.15 -7.30
C VAL A 87 -5.23 -7.39 -6.82
N LYS A 88 -4.64 -8.55 -7.08
CA LYS A 88 -5.24 -9.83 -6.75
C LYS A 88 -5.28 -10.06 -5.23
N PRO A 89 -6.36 -10.67 -4.69
CA PRO A 89 -6.41 -11.07 -3.28
C PRO A 89 -5.23 -11.95 -2.85
N GLU A 90 -4.75 -12.82 -3.74
CA GLU A 90 -3.60 -13.68 -3.48
C GLU A 90 -2.31 -12.87 -3.30
N THR A 91 -2.12 -11.79 -4.08
CA THR A 91 -0.99 -10.87 -3.91
C THR A 91 -1.02 -10.24 -2.52
N VAL A 92 -2.19 -9.78 -2.07
CA VAL A 92 -2.38 -9.23 -0.73
C VAL A 92 -2.06 -10.29 0.32
N ALA A 93 -2.66 -11.48 0.23
CA ALA A 93 -2.41 -12.57 1.17
C ALA A 93 -0.92 -12.96 1.25
N ASN A 94 -0.23 -13.02 0.12
CA ASN A 94 1.20 -13.30 0.05
C ASN A 94 2.05 -12.21 0.71
N CYS A 95 1.69 -10.93 0.54
CA CYS A 95 2.37 -9.81 1.20
C CYS A 95 2.19 -9.87 2.73
N PHE A 96 0.99 -10.20 3.20
CA PHE A 96 0.73 -10.40 4.64
C PHE A 96 1.47 -11.61 5.21
N ARG A 97 1.57 -12.70 4.46
CA ARG A 97 2.40 -13.85 4.85
C ARG A 97 3.88 -13.47 4.97
N LYS A 98 4.41 -12.77 3.97
CA LYS A 98 5.81 -12.31 3.96
C LYS A 98 6.12 -11.33 5.09
N ALA A 99 5.15 -10.49 5.47
CA ALA A 99 5.25 -9.61 6.62
C ALA A 99 5.08 -10.33 7.99
N GLY A 100 4.87 -11.65 7.99
CA GLY A 100 4.82 -12.47 9.21
C GLY A 100 3.45 -12.53 9.90
N PHE A 101 2.38 -12.05 9.26
CA PHE A 101 1.02 -12.08 9.86
C PHE A 101 0.28 -13.40 9.67
N ILE A 102 0.72 -14.24 8.75
CA ILE A 102 0.12 -15.55 8.49
C ILE A 102 1.19 -16.61 8.75
N LYS A 103 0.96 -17.47 9.75
CA LYS A 103 1.81 -18.64 10.00
C LYS A 103 1.49 -19.71 8.94
N THR A 104 2.46 -20.08 8.12
CA THR A 104 2.41 -21.35 7.40
C THR A 104 2.60 -22.48 8.41
N VAL A 105 1.93 -23.61 8.18
CA VAL A 105 1.97 -24.80 9.07
C VAL A 105 3.41 -25.29 9.30
N GLU A 106 4.33 -24.96 8.38
CA GLU A 106 5.76 -25.27 8.44
C GLU A 106 6.53 -24.59 9.60
N SER A 107 6.00 -23.54 10.23
CA SER A 107 6.69 -22.86 11.34
C SER A 107 6.38 -23.43 12.73
N MET A 108 5.71 -24.59 12.82
CA MET A 108 5.39 -25.24 14.10
C MET A 108 6.46 -26.24 14.58
N GLU A 109 7.46 -26.58 13.76
CA GLU A 109 8.47 -27.58 14.13
C GLU A 109 9.72 -27.01 14.84
N GLN A 110 9.93 -25.68 14.87
CA GLN A 110 11.17 -25.11 15.44
C GLN A 110 11.04 -24.50 16.85
N THR A 111 9.85 -24.47 17.45
CA THR A 111 9.67 -23.96 18.83
C THR A 111 9.64 -25.03 19.92
N ASN A 112 9.75 -26.33 19.58
CA ASN A 112 9.75 -27.41 20.59
C ASN A 112 11.14 -27.97 20.93
N GLU A 113 12.25 -27.33 20.53
CA GLU A 113 13.59 -27.88 20.78
C GLU A 113 14.63 -26.89 21.31
N LYS A 114 14.20 -25.82 22.00
CA LYS A 114 15.12 -25.06 22.86
C LYS A 114 14.47 -24.80 24.21
N CYS A 115 14.94 -25.60 25.17
CA CYS A 115 14.82 -25.40 26.61
C CYS A 115 15.30 -24.00 27.02
#